data_AF-A0A1F9BG44-F1
#
_entry.id   AF-A0A1F9BG44-F1
#
_cell.length_a   1.000
_cell.length_b   1.000
_cell.length_c   1.000
_cell.angle_alpha   90.00
_cell.angle_beta   90.00
_cell.angle_gamma   90.00
#
_symmetry.space_group_name_H-M   'P 1'
#
loop_
_entity.id
_entity.type
_entity.pdbx_description
1 polymer ?
#
loop_
_entity_poly.entity_id
_entity_poly.type
_entity_poly.pdbx_seq_one_letter_code
_entity_poly.pdbx_strand_id
1 'polypeptide(L)'
;MGPLAPLFLKGLSLLELASVIDGSRLFVGNDSGITHMAAALGVSTVAIFGPSDPKVWSPRGKKVVLVRRKIACSPCSQENFFQCQNIECLKNVEVADVLAGISRLGVEV
;
A
#
# COMPACT_ATOMS: atom_id res chain seq x y z
N MET A 1 21.37 15.07 13.90
CA MET A 1 21.52 14.17 12.74
C MET A 1 20.70 14.78 11.61
N GLY A 2 21.32 15.08 10.48
CA GLY A 2 20.60 15.64 9.32
C GLY A 2 19.61 14.61 8.73
N PRO A 3 18.68 15.03 7.86
CA PRO A 3 17.77 14.09 7.21
C PRO A 3 18.59 13.08 6.41
N LEU A 4 18.34 11.79 6.66
CA LEU A 4 18.92 10.71 5.87
C LEU A 4 18.41 10.85 4.43
N ALA A 5 19.31 10.71 3.46
CA ALA A 5 18.92 10.65 2.05
C ALA A 5 18.02 9.42 1.82
N PRO A 6 16.99 9.51 0.96
CA PRO A 6 16.18 8.35 0.61
C PRO A 6 17.03 7.24 -0.01
N LEU A 7 16.82 6.01 0.46
CA LEU A 7 17.48 4.82 -0.10
C LEU A 7 16.65 4.26 -1.26
N PHE A 8 17.28 4.09 -2.42
CA PHE A 8 16.66 3.47 -3.60
C PHE A 8 17.20 2.06 -3.78
N LEU A 9 16.36 1.06 -3.50
CA LEU A 9 16.72 -0.36 -3.61
C LEU A 9 16.24 -0.94 -4.95
N LYS A 10 17.10 -1.71 -5.62
CA LYS A 10 16.80 -2.38 -6.90
C LYS A 10 17.51 -3.72 -6.97
N GLY A 11 16.89 -4.70 -7.64
CA GLY A 11 17.53 -5.99 -7.94
C GLY A 11 17.74 -6.92 -6.75
N LEU A 12 17.08 -6.66 -5.61
CA LEU A 12 17.12 -7.56 -4.46
C LEU A 12 16.34 -8.84 -4.74
N SER A 13 16.82 -9.95 -4.20
CA SER A 13 16.01 -11.16 -4.04
C SER A 13 14.84 -10.91 -3.09
N LEU A 14 13.83 -11.79 -3.14
CA LEU A 14 12.67 -11.67 -2.25
C LEU A 14 13.04 -11.75 -0.76
N LEU A 15 14.06 -12.53 -0.40
CA LEU A 15 14.52 -12.67 0.99
C LEU A 15 15.28 -11.43 1.47
N GLU A 16 16.11 -10.84 0.61
CA GLU A 16 16.78 -9.57 0.93
C GLU A 16 15.78 -8.44 1.10
N LEU A 17 14.79 -8.35 0.20
CA LEU A 17 13.72 -7.36 0.31
C LEU A 17 12.89 -7.57 1.57
N ALA A 18 12.52 -8.81 1.88
CA ALA A 18 11.81 -9.14 3.12
C ALA A 18 12.59 -8.71 4.36
N SER A 19 13.91 -8.93 4.37
CA SER A 19 14.78 -8.55 5.50
C SER A 19 14.83 -7.03 5.71
N VAL A 20 14.84 -6.24 4.62
CA VAL A 20 14.75 -4.78 4.72
C VAL A 20 13.39 -4.34 5.25
N ILE A 21 12.31 -4.94 4.74
CA ILE A 21 10.95 -4.61 5.16
C ILE A 21 10.71 -4.96 6.63
N ASP A 22 11.21 -6.10 7.10
CA ASP A 22 11.10 -6.55 8.50
C ASP A 22 11.70 -5.55 9.49
N GLY A 23 12.78 -4.87 9.11
CA GLY A 23 13.39 -3.80 9.90
C GLY A 23 12.62 -2.47 9.91
N SER A 24 11.51 -2.36 9.16
CA SER A 24 10.75 -1.11 9.02
C SER A 24 9.63 -0.99 10.05
N ARG A 25 9.44 0.21 10.60
CA ARG A 25 8.31 0.53 11.51
C ARG A 25 6.96 0.61 10.79
N LEU A 26 7.00 0.99 9.51
CA LEU A 26 5.85 1.25 8.67
C LEU A 26 6.19 0.93 7.21
N PHE A 27 5.27 0.29 6.52
CA PHE A 27 5.30 0.13 5.06
C PHE A 27 4.11 0.86 4.45
N VAL A 28 4.36 1.66 3.40
CA VAL A 28 3.32 2.30 2.59
C VAL A 28 3.54 1.89 1.14
N GLY A 29 2.54 1.28 0.51
CA GLY A 29 2.65 0.84 -0.88
C GLY A 29 1.30 0.67 -1.55
N ASN A 30 1.32 0.52 -2.88
CA ASN A 30 0.13 0.19 -3.66
C ASN A 30 -0.28 -1.27 -3.45
N ASP A 31 -1.45 -1.65 -3.93
CA ASP A 31 -1.83 -3.05 -4.16
C ASP A 31 -0.75 -3.76 -5.02
N SER A 32 0.11 -4.54 -4.36
CA SER A 32 1.19 -5.33 -4.97
C SER A 32 1.67 -6.43 -4.03
N GLY A 33 2.38 -7.43 -4.57
CA GLY A 33 2.95 -8.52 -3.78
C GLY A 33 3.89 -8.07 -2.64
N ILE A 34 4.58 -6.94 -2.79
CA ILE A 34 5.46 -6.40 -1.74
C ILE A 34 4.64 -5.92 -0.53
N THR A 35 3.47 -5.34 -0.78
CA THR A 35 2.54 -4.93 0.29
C THR A 35 1.97 -6.13 1.04
N HIS A 36 1.72 -7.25 0.34
CA HIS A 36 1.38 -8.52 0.99
C HIS A 36 2.53 -9.06 1.84
N MET A 37 3.77 -8.98 1.34
CA MET A 37 4.96 -9.38 2.09
C MET A 37 5.11 -8.57 3.38
N ALA A 38 4.97 -7.25 3.33
CA ALA A 38 5.01 -6.39 4.52
C ALA A 38 3.95 -6.77 5.56
N ALA A 39 2.71 -6.99 5.11
CA ALA A 39 1.64 -7.43 6.00
C ALA A 39 1.91 -8.80 6.63
N ALA A 40 2.47 -9.74 5.86
CA ALA A 40 2.81 -11.09 6.32
C ALA A 40 3.97 -11.10 7.33
N LEU A 41 4.93 -10.19 7.20
CA LEU A 41 6.00 -9.95 8.17
C LEU A 41 5.50 -9.27 9.45
N GLY A 42 4.23 -8.85 9.51
CA GLY A 42 3.65 -8.18 10.68
C GLY A 42 4.00 -6.70 10.80
N VAL A 43 4.61 -6.11 9.76
CA VAL A 43 4.91 -4.68 9.68
C VAL A 43 3.61 -3.90 9.56
N SER A 44 3.50 -2.80 10.31
CA SER A 44 2.38 -1.86 10.17
C SER A 44 2.30 -1.39 8.71
N THR A 45 1.20 -1.68 8.03
CA THR A 45 1.11 -1.58 6.57
C THR A 45 -0.07 -0.71 6.17
N VAL A 46 0.21 0.33 5.38
CA VAL A 46 -0.81 1.09 4.63
C VAL A 46 -0.79 0.63 3.18
N ALA A 47 -1.92 0.09 2.73
CA ALA A 47 -2.08 -0.37 1.36
C ALA A 47 -3.01 0.56 0.58
N ILE A 48 -2.49 1.14 -0.51
CA ILE A 48 -3.22 2.07 -1.37
C ILE A 48 -3.89 1.30 -2.51
N PHE A 49 -5.21 1.35 -2.54
CA PHE A 49 -6.05 0.64 -3.50
C PHE A 49 -6.79 1.62 -4.41
N GLY A 50 -6.91 1.25 -5.68
CA GLY A 50 -7.70 1.97 -6.68
C GLY A 50 -8.69 1.04 -7.40
N PRO A 51 -8.28 0.42 -8.52
CA PRO A 51 -9.19 -0.38 -9.34
C PRO A 51 -9.49 -1.77 -8.78
N SER A 52 -8.53 -2.43 -8.13
CA SER A 52 -8.68 -3.79 -7.63
C SER A 52 -9.68 -3.91 -6.48
N ASP A 53 -10.40 -5.03 -6.39
CA ASP A 53 -11.31 -5.30 -5.28
C ASP A 53 -10.54 -5.67 -4.00
N PRO A 54 -10.57 -4.82 -2.94
CA PRO A 54 -9.95 -5.16 -1.67
C PRO A 54 -10.58 -6.39 -1.01
N LYS A 55 -11.82 -6.77 -1.31
CA LYS A 55 -12.41 -8.00 -0.74
C LYS A 55 -11.67 -9.25 -1.20
N VAL A 56 -11.05 -9.20 -2.38
CA VAL A 56 -10.28 -10.31 -2.96
C VAL A 56 -8.79 -10.16 -2.61
N TRP A 57 -8.25 -8.95 -2.76
CA TRP A 57 -6.80 -8.72 -2.79
C TRP A 57 -6.23 -8.01 -1.56
N SER A 58 -7.00 -7.75 -0.50
CA SER A 58 -6.43 -7.09 0.68
C SER A 58 -5.27 -7.89 1.30
N PRO A 59 -4.14 -7.23 1.65
CA PRO A 59 -3.08 -7.84 2.44
C PRO A 59 -3.63 -8.38 3.77
N ARG A 60 -3.21 -9.59 4.12
CA ARG A 60 -3.61 -10.24 5.37
C ARG A 60 -2.55 -9.97 6.43
N GLY A 61 -2.93 -9.26 7.48
CA GLY A 61 -2.06 -8.97 8.62
C GLY A 61 -2.82 -8.27 9.73
N LYS A 62 -2.29 -8.31 10.96
CA LYS A 62 -2.96 -7.72 12.14
C LYS A 62 -2.94 -6.19 12.13
N LYS A 63 -2.01 -5.57 11.40
CA LYS A 63 -1.76 -4.13 11.38
C LYS A 63 -1.80 -3.59 9.95
N VAL A 64 -2.94 -3.81 9.26
CA VAL A 64 -3.14 -3.37 7.88
C VAL A 64 -4.26 -2.34 7.83
N VAL A 65 -4.01 -1.21 7.17
CA VAL A 65 -5.02 -0.19 6.85
C VAL A 65 -5.09 -0.02 5.34
N LEU A 66 -6.31 -0.08 4.81
CA LEU A 66 -6.57 0.19 3.40
C LEU A 66 -6.88 1.68 3.22
N VAL A 67 -6.19 2.31 2.27
CA VAL A 67 -6.47 3.67 1.81
C VAL A 67 -6.99 3.58 0.38
N ARG A 68 -8.22 4.04 0.16
CA ARG A 68 -8.84 4.07 -1.16
C ARG A 68 -9.94 5.12 -1.22
N ARG A 69 -10.21 5.63 -2.41
CA ARG A 69 -11.43 6.39 -2.68
C ARG A 69 -12.57 5.45 -3.09
N LYS A 70 -13.75 5.71 -2.54
CA LYS A 70 -14.99 5.05 -2.98
C LYS A 70 -15.57 5.89 -4.10
N ILE A 71 -15.51 5.39 -5.33
CA ILE A 71 -16.09 6.04 -6.51
C ILE A 71 -16.99 5.05 -7.25
N ALA A 72 -17.88 5.54 -8.10
CA ALA A 72 -18.92 4.72 -8.73
C ALA A 72 -18.37 3.54 -9.55
N CYS A 73 -17.21 3.70 -10.20
CA CYS A 73 -16.61 2.67 -11.05
C CYS A 73 -15.61 1.74 -10.33
N SER A 74 -15.36 1.91 -9.02
CA SER A 74 -14.40 1.09 -8.25
C SER A 74 -15.10 0.28 -7.15
N PRO A 75 -14.82 -1.03 -7.01
CA PRO A 75 -13.80 -1.78 -7.76
C PRO A 75 -14.20 -2.07 -9.21
N CYS A 76 -13.20 -2.16 -10.09
CA CYS A 76 -13.39 -2.42 -11.51
C CYS A 76 -13.76 -3.88 -11.77
N SER A 77 -14.62 -4.14 -12.76
CA SER A 77 -14.72 -5.46 -13.38
C SER A 77 -13.44 -5.78 -14.14
N GLN A 78 -13.19 -7.06 -14.44
CA GLN A 78 -12.01 -7.47 -15.22
C GLN A 78 -11.96 -6.78 -16.59
N GLU A 79 -13.09 -6.65 -17.26
CA GLU A 79 -13.22 -5.98 -18.56
C GLU A 79 -12.85 -4.49 -18.46
N ASN A 80 -13.40 -3.79 -17.47
CA ASN A 80 -13.14 -2.37 -17.27
C ASN A 80 -11.71 -2.11 -16.80
N PHE A 81 -11.09 -3.04 -16.08
CA PHE A 81 -9.75 -2.87 -15.53
C PHE A 81 -8.71 -2.58 -16.63
N PHE A 82 -8.71 -3.36 -17.72
CA PHE A 82 -7.72 -3.20 -18.80
C PHE A 82 -8.07 -2.09 -19.81
N GLN A 83 -9.32 -1.62 -19.81
CA GLN A 83 -9.81 -0.58 -20.72
C GLN A 83 -9.94 0.80 -20.05
N CYS A 84 -9.70 0.88 -18.75
CA CYS A 84 -9.89 2.09 -17.96
C CYS A 84 -8.99 3.23 -18.44
N GLN A 85 -9.61 4.32 -18.90
CA GLN A 85 -8.94 5.58 -19.20
C GLN A 85 -9.07 6.61 -18.06
N ASN A 86 -9.96 6.34 -17.08
CA ASN A 86 -10.22 7.22 -15.95
C ASN A 86 -9.76 6.60 -14.62
N ILE A 87 -8.52 6.90 -14.23
CA ILE A 87 -7.91 6.47 -12.97
C ILE A 87 -8.19 7.40 -11.79
N GLU A 88 -9.33 8.08 -11.77
CA GLU A 88 -9.78 8.92 -10.63
C GLU A 88 -9.77 8.16 -9.29
N CYS A 89 -9.98 6.84 -9.29
CA CYS A 89 -9.90 6.00 -8.08
C CYS A 89 -8.53 6.08 -7.40
N LEU A 90 -7.46 6.32 -8.16
CA LEU A 90 -6.10 6.54 -7.66
C LEU A 90 -5.74 8.01 -7.58
N LYS A 91 -6.07 8.81 -8.61
CA LYS A 91 -5.71 10.24 -8.66
C LYS A 91 -6.29 11.05 -7.50
N ASN A 92 -7.44 10.64 -6.99
CA ASN A 92 -8.11 11.33 -5.89
C ASN A 92 -7.65 10.83 -4.50
N VAL A 93 -6.74 9.86 -4.41
CA VAL A 93 -6.09 9.51 -3.14
C VAL A 93 -5.04 10.56 -2.83
N GLU A 94 -5.22 11.26 -1.72
CA GLU A 94 -4.34 12.35 -1.30
C GLU A 94 -3.38 11.90 -0.19
N VAL A 95 -2.30 12.66 -0.01
CA VAL A 95 -1.35 12.45 1.10
C VAL A 95 -2.06 12.46 2.46
N ALA A 96 -3.07 13.33 2.63
CA ALA A 96 -3.86 13.39 3.85
C ALA A 96 -4.60 12.07 4.16
N ASP A 97 -5.09 11.36 3.15
CA ASP A 97 -5.75 10.06 3.34
C ASP A 97 -4.75 9.02 3.84
N VAL A 98 -3.51 9.07 3.32
CA VAL A 98 -2.42 8.17 3.72
C VAL A 98 -1.99 8.47 5.16
N LEU A 99 -1.78 9.74 5.50
CA LEU A 99 -1.42 10.16 6.87
C LEU A 99 -2.50 9.77 7.89
N ALA A 100 -3.78 9.93 7.54
CA ALA A 100 -4.90 9.47 8.37
C ALA A 100 -4.89 7.93 8.52
N GLY A 101 -4.52 7.21 7.46
CA GLY A 101 -4.33 5.76 7.50
C GLY A 101 -3.20 5.33 8.45
N ILE A 102 -2.06 6.02 8.42
CA ILE A 102 -0.93 5.76 9.31
C ILE A 102 -1.32 6.02 10.77
N SER A 103 -2.04 7.11 11.03
CA SER A 103 -2.48 7.46 12.39
C SER A 103 -3.32 6.35 13.05
N ARG A 104 -4.13 5.62 12.26
CA ARG A 104 -4.93 4.48 12.75
C ARG A 104 -4.10 3.27 13.16
N LEU A 105 -2.86 3.16 12.67
CA LEU A 105 -1.93 2.09 13.04
C LEU A 105 -1.18 2.40 14.35
N GLY A 106 -1.34 3.60 14.92
CA GLY A 106 -0.63 4.01 16.14
C GLY A 106 0.88 4.14 15.94
N VAL A 107 1.33 4.38 14.71
CA VAL A 107 2.74 4.62 14.39
C VAL A 107 3.00 6.12 14.39
N GLU A 108 3.93 6.57 15.22
CA GLU A 108 4.47 7.94 15.16
C GLU A 108 5.42 8.06 13.96
N VAL A 109 5.16 9.04 13.09
CA VAL A 109 5.94 9.37 11.89
C VAL A 109 6.73 10.64 12.12
#